data_AF-X1T926-F1
#
_entry.id   AF-X1T926-F1
#
_cell.length_a   1.000
_cell.length_b   1.000
_cell.length_c   1.000
_cell.angle_alpha   90.00
_cell.angle_beta   90.00
_cell.angle_gamma   90.00
#
_symmetry.space_group_name_H-M   'P 1'
#
loop_
_entity.id
_entity.type
_entity.pdbx_description
1 polymer ?
#
loop_
_entity_poly.entity_id
_entity_poly.type
_entity_poly.pdbx_seq_one_letter_code
_entity_poly.pdbx_strand_id
1 'polypeptide(L)'
;NKKSSCNSRHDFLKKTASGSFALFGSQKVFLEKKRRALERAVSSNNSRINPEATASKEAIFSESNRKPGIHFSSIVINHTCPFVSPAMDDDYVKKLQEGGITLAMSTVASIHQFRGAIDQIIAFYERLENDNKLLFITQVDDIYRAKKEKKSGCWFSFSEFTACGVRYKASRYLL
;
A
#
# COMPACT_ATOMS: atom_id res chain seq x y z
N ASN A 1 39.41 11.97 38.81
CA ASN A 1 39.77 11.41 37.48
C ASN A 1 38.92 10.19 37.13
N LYS A 2 37.72 10.39 36.57
CA LYS A 2 36.88 9.31 36.01
C LYS A 2 37.05 9.31 34.49
N LYS A 3 37.61 8.24 33.94
CA LYS A 3 37.72 8.03 32.47
C LYS A 3 36.39 7.46 31.95
N SER A 4 35.73 8.18 31.05
CA SER A 4 34.56 7.70 30.31
C SER A 4 35.01 6.78 29.17
N SER A 5 34.50 5.55 29.16
CA SER A 5 34.68 4.60 28.07
C SER A 5 33.69 4.93 26.94
N CYS A 6 34.20 5.40 25.81
CA CYS A 6 33.44 5.52 24.57
C CYS A 6 33.34 4.13 23.93
N ASN A 7 32.15 3.52 23.95
CA ASN A 7 31.85 2.38 23.09
C ASN A 7 31.54 2.87 21.68
N SER A 8 32.39 2.46 20.74
CA SER A 8 32.30 2.73 19.31
C SER A 8 31.02 2.11 18.71
N ARG A 9 30.29 2.90 17.91
CA ARG A 9 29.07 2.52 17.17
C ARG A 9 29.28 1.38 16.16
N HIS A 10 30.51 0.93 15.95
CA HIS A 10 30.85 -0.01 14.88
C HIS A 10 30.56 -1.49 15.20
N ASP A 11 30.32 -1.83 16.48
CA ASP A 11 30.07 -3.22 16.90
C ASP A 11 28.59 -3.64 16.84
N PHE A 12 27.66 -2.70 16.70
CA PHE A 12 26.23 -3.02 16.68
C PHE A 12 25.75 -3.56 15.31
N LEU A 13 26.47 -3.27 14.23
CA LEU A 13 26.07 -3.65 12.86
C LEU A 13 26.47 -5.09 12.45
N LYS A 14 27.28 -5.80 13.24
CA LYS A 14 27.67 -7.19 12.91
C LYS A 14 26.71 -8.26 13.45
N LYS A 15 25.78 -7.92 14.34
CA LYS A 15 24.91 -8.91 15.01
C LYS A 15 23.54 -9.14 14.36
N THR A 16 23.18 -8.37 13.33
CA THR A 16 21.88 -8.50 12.63
C THR A 16 21.96 -9.27 11.30
N ALA A 17 23.16 -9.63 10.83
CA ALA A 17 23.34 -10.32 9.55
C ALA A 17 23.12 -11.85 9.61
N SER A 18 23.01 -12.45 10.79
CA SER A 18 22.93 -13.92 10.94
C SER A 18 21.51 -14.49 11.15
N GLY A 19 20.47 -13.65 11.18
CA GLY A 19 19.08 -14.09 11.45
C GLY A 19 18.20 -14.37 10.22
N SER A 20 18.61 -13.98 9.01
CA SER A 20 17.70 -13.93 7.85
C SER A 20 17.65 -15.19 6.96
N PHE A 21 18.38 -16.26 7.29
CA PHE A 21 18.50 -17.41 6.37
C PHE A 21 17.39 -18.46 6.46
N ALA A 22 16.51 -18.42 7.47
CA ALA A 22 15.49 -19.46 7.67
C ALA A 22 14.11 -19.16 7.04
N LEU A 23 13.87 -17.97 6.48
CA LEU A 23 12.54 -17.53 6.02
C LEU A 23 12.33 -17.53 4.50
N PHE A 24 13.33 -17.95 3.71
CA PHE A 24 13.22 -18.00 2.24
C PHE A 24 12.70 -19.34 1.69
N GLY A 25 12.72 -20.43 2.48
CA GLY A 25 12.25 -21.75 2.04
C GLY A 25 10.72 -21.84 1.89
N SER A 26 9.98 -21.27 2.84
CA SER A 26 8.52 -21.45 2.91
C SER A 26 7.75 -20.62 1.87
N GLN A 27 8.31 -19.53 1.34
CA GLN A 27 7.64 -18.72 0.31
C GLN A 27 7.65 -19.39 -1.07
N LYS A 28 8.71 -20.12 -1.44
CA LYS A 28 8.79 -20.81 -2.74
C LYS A 28 7.71 -21.91 -2.86
N VAL A 29 7.49 -22.67 -1.80
CA VAL A 29 6.48 -23.76 -1.79
C VAL A 29 5.06 -23.20 -1.92
N PHE A 30 4.78 -22.04 -1.30
CA PHE A 30 3.47 -21.40 -1.39
C PHE A 30 3.19 -20.83 -2.79
N LEU A 31 4.19 -20.18 -3.40
CA LEU A 31 4.10 -19.64 -4.76
C LEU A 31 3.88 -20.75 -5.82
N GLU A 32 4.57 -21.88 -5.69
CA GLU A 32 4.43 -22.99 -6.63
C GLU A 32 3.08 -23.70 -6.50
N LYS A 33 2.55 -23.83 -5.28
CA LYS A 33 1.20 -24.37 -5.04
C LYS A 33 0.11 -23.46 -5.62
N LYS A 34 0.29 -22.14 -5.54
CA LYS A 34 -0.61 -21.15 -6.14
C LYS A 34 -0.57 -21.20 -7.68
N ARG A 35 0.62 -21.39 -8.27
CA ARG A 35 0.79 -21.56 -9.72
C ARG A 35 0.08 -22.81 -10.25
N ARG A 36 0.25 -23.96 -9.59
CA ARG A 36 -0.40 -25.22 -9.99
C ARG A 36 -1.94 -25.16 -9.83
N ALA A 37 -2.44 -24.45 -8.82
CA ALA A 37 -3.89 -24.23 -8.67
C ALA A 37 -4.46 -23.35 -9.80
N LEU A 38 -3.72 -22.32 -10.21
CA LEU A 38 -4.09 -21.45 -11.32
C LEU A 38 -4.06 -22.19 -12.67
N GLU A 39 -3.02 -23.00 -12.92
CA GLU A 39 -2.91 -23.80 -14.14
C GLU A 39 -4.05 -24.83 -14.27
N ARG A 40 -4.49 -25.43 -13.16
CA ARG A 40 -5.68 -26.32 -13.15
C ARG A 40 -6.98 -25.58 -13.40
N ALA A 41 -7.15 -24.38 -12.85
CA ALA A 41 -8.33 -23.56 -13.10
C ALA A 41 -8.42 -23.11 -14.57
N VAL A 42 -7.28 -22.76 -15.19
CA VAL A 42 -7.21 -22.38 -16.61
C VAL A 42 -7.48 -23.59 -17.51
N SER A 43 -6.93 -24.77 -17.18
CA SER A 43 -7.16 -25.99 -17.98
C SER A 43 -8.61 -26.50 -17.90
N SER A 44 -9.28 -26.34 -16.76
CA SER A 44 -10.68 -26.76 -16.58
C SER A 44 -11.69 -25.88 -17.35
N ASN A 45 -11.37 -24.61 -17.63
CA ASN A 45 -12.29 -23.68 -18.27
C ASN A 45 -12.29 -23.75 -19.80
N ASN A 46 -11.31 -24.42 -20.41
CA ASN A 46 -11.17 -24.48 -21.88
C ASN A 46 -11.99 -25.59 -22.56
N SER A 47 -12.74 -26.41 -21.83
CA SER A 47 -13.47 -27.55 -22.42
C SER A 47 -14.97 -27.33 -22.66
N ARG A 48 -15.51 -26.13 -22.38
CA ARG A 48 -16.97 -25.85 -22.50
C ARG A 48 -17.35 -24.49 -23.09
N ILE A 49 -16.48 -23.90 -23.91
CA ILE A 49 -16.80 -22.63 -24.55
C ILE A 49 -17.25 -22.91 -25.99
N ASN A 50 -18.58 -22.94 -26.19
CA ASN A 50 -19.19 -22.80 -27.50
C ASN A 50 -18.80 -21.42 -28.06
N PRO A 51 -18.14 -21.33 -29.24
CA PRO A 51 -17.61 -20.07 -29.76
C PRO A 51 -18.70 -19.03 -30.11
N GLU A 52 -19.95 -19.45 -30.30
CA GLU A 52 -21.07 -18.54 -30.63
C GLU A 52 -21.64 -17.77 -29.42
N ALA A 53 -21.43 -18.24 -28.19
CA ALA A 53 -21.95 -17.58 -26.98
C ALA A 53 -20.97 -16.58 -26.34
N THR A 54 -19.70 -16.59 -26.76
CA THR A 54 -18.63 -15.75 -26.20
C THR A 54 -18.56 -14.38 -26.88
N ALA A 55 -18.84 -14.31 -28.18
CA ALA A 55 -18.83 -13.06 -28.95
C ALA A 55 -19.87 -12.03 -28.44
N SER A 56 -20.99 -12.49 -27.92
CA SER A 56 -22.05 -11.60 -27.38
C SER A 56 -21.83 -11.18 -25.93
N LYS A 57 -21.00 -11.88 -25.14
CA LYS A 57 -20.63 -11.48 -23.77
C LYS A 57 -19.37 -10.63 -23.71
N GLU A 58 -18.39 -10.87 -24.57
CA GLU A 58 -17.18 -10.04 -24.67
C GLU A 58 -17.50 -8.65 -25.26
N ALA A 59 -18.49 -8.55 -26.14
CA ALA A 59 -18.97 -7.26 -26.65
C ALA A 59 -19.70 -6.39 -25.61
N ILE A 60 -20.23 -6.97 -24.53
CA ILE A 60 -20.93 -6.23 -23.46
C ILE A 60 -19.93 -5.54 -22.52
N PHE A 61 -18.67 -6.00 -22.48
CA PHE A 61 -17.59 -5.40 -21.70
C PHE A 61 -16.44 -4.91 -22.59
N SER A 62 -16.75 -4.40 -23.78
CA SER A 62 -15.76 -3.66 -24.57
C SER A 62 -15.29 -2.44 -23.74
N GLU A 63 -13.98 -2.26 -23.64
CA GLU A 63 -13.33 -1.15 -22.92
C GLU A 63 -13.93 0.23 -23.31
N SER A 64 -14.49 0.33 -24.52
CA SER A 64 -15.17 1.48 -25.10
C SER A 64 -16.56 1.82 -24.51
N ASN A 65 -17.19 0.91 -23.75
CA ASN A 65 -18.51 1.10 -23.14
C ASN A 65 -18.44 1.48 -21.65
N ARG A 66 -17.26 1.50 -21.03
CA ARG A 66 -17.11 2.27 -19.78
C ARG A 66 -17.46 3.71 -20.13
N LYS A 67 -18.32 4.36 -19.35
CA LYS A 67 -18.51 5.81 -19.43
C LYS A 67 -17.40 6.45 -18.59
N PRO A 68 -16.19 6.72 -19.13
CA PRO A 68 -15.14 7.38 -18.37
C PRO A 68 -15.65 8.68 -17.74
N GLY A 69 -16.62 9.35 -18.40
CA GLY A 69 -17.23 10.58 -17.91
C GLY A 69 -17.68 10.55 -16.45
N ILE A 70 -18.35 9.48 -15.98
CA ILE A 70 -18.84 9.44 -14.58
C ILE A 70 -17.68 9.21 -13.61
N HIS A 71 -16.78 8.28 -13.92
CA HIS A 71 -15.63 7.98 -13.05
C HIS A 71 -14.70 9.19 -12.91
N PHE A 72 -14.31 9.80 -14.02
CA PHE A 72 -13.41 10.95 -14.02
C PHE A 72 -14.07 12.24 -13.51
N SER A 73 -15.40 12.35 -13.47
CA SER A 73 -16.10 13.46 -12.80
C SER A 73 -16.36 13.22 -11.30
N SER A 74 -16.22 11.99 -10.82
CA SER A 74 -16.46 11.62 -9.42
C SER A 74 -15.21 11.80 -8.54
N ILE A 75 -15.41 11.89 -7.22
CA ILE A 75 -14.34 11.76 -6.22
C ILE A 75 -14.15 10.27 -5.94
N VAL A 76 -12.97 9.74 -6.30
CA VAL A 76 -12.65 8.32 -6.13
C VAL A 76 -11.65 8.18 -4.99
N ILE A 77 -12.09 7.53 -3.91
CA ILE A 77 -11.30 7.30 -2.71
C ILE A 77 -10.99 5.81 -2.60
N ASN A 78 -9.70 5.47 -2.52
CA ASN A 78 -9.26 4.12 -2.20
C ASN A 78 -8.67 4.08 -0.78
N HIS A 79 -9.42 3.46 0.13
CA HIS A 79 -9.03 3.29 1.53
C HIS A 79 -8.22 1.99 1.77
N THR A 80 -8.00 1.16 0.75
CA THR A 80 -7.45 -0.21 0.93
C THR A 80 -5.91 -0.23 0.96
N CYS A 81 -5.34 -1.00 1.91
CA CYS A 81 -3.91 -1.22 2.20
C CYS A 81 -3.00 -1.59 1.01
N PRO A 82 -1.68 -1.27 1.13
CA PRO A 82 -1.11 0.05 0.95
C PRO A 82 -1.04 0.37 -0.54
N PHE A 83 -1.89 1.30 -0.99
CA PHE A 83 -1.89 1.72 -2.39
C PHE A 83 -0.78 2.74 -2.68
N VAL A 84 -0.28 3.45 -1.67
CA VAL A 84 0.73 4.50 -1.82
C VAL A 84 1.83 4.29 -0.78
N SER A 85 3.09 4.42 -1.20
CA SER A 85 4.31 4.23 -0.39
C SER A 85 5.33 5.31 -0.74
N PRO A 86 6.22 5.77 0.18
CA PRO A 86 7.27 6.73 -0.17
C PRO A 86 8.23 6.22 -1.25
N ALA A 87 8.35 4.89 -1.36
CA ALA A 87 9.23 4.23 -2.31
C ALA A 87 8.58 3.95 -3.69
N MET A 88 7.35 4.44 -3.94
CA MET A 88 6.72 4.30 -5.25
C MET A 88 7.43 5.16 -6.31
N ASP A 89 7.49 4.65 -7.53
CA ASP A 89 8.02 5.40 -8.66
C ASP A 89 6.98 6.38 -9.24
N ASP A 90 7.47 7.31 -10.05
CA ASP A 90 6.65 8.31 -10.75
C ASP A 90 5.63 7.67 -11.71
N ASP A 91 5.96 6.51 -12.29
CA ASP A 91 5.09 5.77 -13.21
C ASP A 91 3.88 5.20 -12.48
N TYR A 92 4.06 4.75 -11.25
CA TYR A 92 2.99 4.31 -10.38
C TYR A 92 2.05 5.47 -10.04
N VAL A 93 2.59 6.63 -9.64
CA VAL A 93 1.79 7.84 -9.39
C VAL A 93 0.99 8.23 -10.62
N LYS A 94 1.60 8.16 -11.81
CA LYS A 94 0.93 8.43 -13.09
C LYS A 94 -0.25 7.47 -13.32
N LYS A 95 -0.07 6.17 -13.06
CA LYS A 95 -1.15 5.17 -13.17
C LYS A 95 -2.30 5.45 -12.20
N LEU A 96 -2.04 6.00 -11.02
CA LEU A 96 -3.10 6.43 -10.09
C LEU A 96 -3.95 7.56 -10.69
N GLN A 97 -3.29 8.55 -11.29
CA GLN A 97 -3.95 9.69 -11.94
C GLN A 97 -4.73 9.25 -13.19
N GLU A 98 -4.13 8.41 -14.05
CA GLU A 98 -4.77 7.81 -15.22
C GLU A 98 -5.95 6.91 -14.82
N GLY A 99 -5.85 6.24 -13.67
CA GLY A 99 -6.93 5.48 -13.07
C GLY A 99 -8.03 6.34 -12.43
N GLY A 100 -7.90 7.67 -12.43
CA GLY A 100 -8.90 8.60 -11.90
C GLY A 100 -9.01 8.63 -10.37
N ILE A 101 -8.02 8.08 -9.65
CA ILE A 101 -8.03 8.06 -8.19
C ILE A 101 -7.78 9.48 -7.68
N THR A 102 -8.67 9.96 -6.81
CA THR A 102 -8.57 11.30 -6.22
C THR A 102 -7.82 11.27 -4.90
N LEU A 103 -8.08 10.24 -4.08
CA LEU A 103 -7.42 10.04 -2.79
C LEU A 103 -7.06 8.56 -2.64
N ALA A 104 -5.80 8.29 -2.32
CA ALA A 104 -5.34 6.99 -1.91
C ALA A 104 -4.78 7.07 -0.48
N MET A 105 -5.19 6.12 0.36
CA MET A 105 -4.62 6.03 1.70
C MET A 105 -3.30 5.26 1.70
N SER A 106 -2.34 5.76 2.46
CA SER A 106 -1.09 5.07 2.73
C SER A 106 -1.08 4.51 4.14
N THR A 107 -0.75 3.24 4.28
CA THR A 107 -0.53 2.61 5.57
C THR A 107 0.88 2.93 6.06
N VAL A 108 1.00 3.82 7.03
CA VAL A 108 2.31 4.24 7.59
C VAL A 108 2.80 3.34 8.73
N ALA A 109 1.93 2.50 9.29
CA ALA A 109 2.26 1.59 10.38
C ALA A 109 1.60 0.22 10.16
N SER A 110 2.40 -0.83 10.02
CA SER A 110 1.90 -2.21 9.84
C SER A 110 2.38 -3.21 10.90
N ILE A 111 3.30 -2.84 11.80
CA ILE A 111 3.89 -3.79 12.79
C ILE A 111 4.31 -3.03 14.06
N HIS A 112 3.35 -2.54 14.85
CA HIS A 112 3.48 -2.08 16.25
C HIS A 112 4.67 -1.16 16.65
N GLN A 113 5.46 -0.63 15.72
CA GLN A 113 6.65 0.17 16.02
C GLN A 113 6.36 1.65 15.72
N PHE A 114 6.10 2.41 16.78
CA PHE A 114 5.89 3.86 16.70
C PHE A 114 7.00 4.57 15.93
N ARG A 115 8.27 4.19 16.18
CA ARG A 115 9.41 4.80 15.50
C ARG A 115 9.39 4.56 13.98
N GLY A 116 9.09 3.33 13.56
CA GLY A 116 8.97 2.99 12.13
C GLY A 116 7.84 3.77 11.46
N ALA A 117 6.72 4.00 12.17
CA ALA A 117 5.63 4.84 11.66
C ALA A 117 6.06 6.30 11.47
N ILE A 118 6.80 6.87 12.43
CA ILE A 118 7.35 8.23 12.31
C ILE A 118 8.34 8.32 11.14
N ASP A 119 9.24 7.35 10.99
CA ASP A 119 10.22 7.35 9.90
C ASP A 119 9.51 7.25 8.52
N GLN A 120 8.41 6.49 8.41
CA GLN A 120 7.57 6.43 7.20
C GLN A 120 6.85 7.74 6.92
N ILE A 121 6.30 8.39 7.94
CA ILE A 121 5.66 9.71 7.81
C ILE A 121 6.66 10.76 7.32
N ILE A 122 7.88 10.78 7.87
CA ILE A 122 8.95 11.68 7.43
C ILE A 122 9.27 11.44 5.95
N ALA A 123 9.49 10.18 5.55
CA ALA A 123 9.77 9.86 4.15
C ALA A 123 8.63 10.29 3.21
N PHE A 124 7.38 10.23 3.67
CA PHE A 124 6.25 10.75 2.91
C PHE A 124 6.30 12.26 2.74
N TYR A 125 6.56 13.01 3.80
CA TYR A 125 6.65 14.47 3.70
C TYR A 125 7.78 14.89 2.76
N GLU A 126 8.95 14.26 2.87
CA GLU A 126 10.06 14.51 1.94
C GLU A 126 9.63 14.24 0.49
N ARG A 127 8.90 13.15 0.21
CA ARG A 127 8.38 12.90 -1.14
C ARG A 127 7.34 13.93 -1.58
N LEU A 128 6.40 14.28 -0.71
CA LEU A 128 5.30 15.20 -1.00
C LEU A 128 5.80 16.63 -1.29
N GLU A 129 6.85 17.08 -0.60
CA GLU A 129 7.47 18.38 -0.85
C GLU A 129 8.17 18.45 -2.21
N ASN A 130 8.67 17.31 -2.72
CA ASN A 130 9.40 17.22 -3.97
C ASN A 130 8.54 16.78 -5.17
N ASP A 131 7.29 16.36 -4.96
CA ASP A 131 6.42 15.80 -5.99
C ASP A 131 5.16 16.65 -6.21
N ASN A 132 5.15 17.41 -7.32
CA ASN A 132 4.02 18.24 -7.69
C ASN A 132 2.76 17.47 -8.13
N LYS A 133 2.85 16.14 -8.32
CA LYS A 133 1.72 15.28 -8.70
C LYS A 133 0.93 14.81 -7.48
N LEU A 134 1.49 14.95 -6.28
CA LEU A 134 0.88 14.51 -5.04
C LEU A 134 0.38 15.71 -4.22
N LEU A 135 -0.63 15.48 -3.40
CA LEU A 135 -1.11 16.45 -2.42
C LEU A 135 -1.40 15.74 -1.10
N PHE A 136 -0.83 16.24 0.00
CA PHE A 136 -1.20 15.74 1.32
C PHE A 136 -2.57 16.27 1.72
N ILE A 137 -3.45 15.39 2.16
CA ILE A 137 -4.84 15.70 2.52
C ILE A 137 -4.97 15.69 4.04
N THR A 138 -5.39 16.82 4.61
CA THR A 138 -5.69 16.94 6.05
C THR A 138 -7.16 17.26 6.31
N GLN A 139 -7.86 17.81 5.32
CA GLN A 139 -9.26 18.19 5.39
C GLN A 139 -10.01 17.86 4.10
N VAL A 140 -11.34 17.88 4.15
CA VAL A 140 -12.21 17.55 3.02
C VAL A 140 -11.96 18.48 1.82
N ASP A 141 -11.73 19.77 2.07
CA ASP A 141 -11.43 20.75 1.01
C ASP A 141 -10.18 20.38 0.19
N ASP A 142 -9.22 19.69 0.79
CA ASP A 142 -8.03 19.22 0.08
C ASP A 142 -8.36 18.13 -0.94
N ILE A 143 -9.41 17.33 -0.70
CA ILE A 143 -9.87 16.29 -1.64
C ILE A 143 -10.41 16.95 -2.90
N TYR A 144 -11.23 18.00 -2.73
CA TYR A 144 -11.74 18.79 -3.86
C TYR A 144 -10.62 19.54 -4.58
N ARG A 145 -9.66 20.10 -3.83
CA ARG A 145 -8.47 20.74 -4.39
C ARG A 145 -7.61 19.75 -5.19
N ALA A 146 -7.35 18.55 -4.67
CA ALA A 146 -6.63 17.49 -5.38
C ALA A 146 -7.30 17.17 -6.71
N LYS A 147 -8.64 17.00 -6.70
CA LYS A 147 -9.42 16.74 -7.93
C LYS A 147 -9.30 17.87 -8.94
N LYS A 148 -9.46 19.12 -8.48
CA LYS A 148 -9.38 20.33 -9.33
C LYS A 148 -8.00 20.51 -9.94
N GLU A 149 -6.94 20.28 -9.15
CA GLU A 149 -5.54 20.39 -9.57
C GLU A 149 -5.03 19.15 -10.31
N LYS A 150 -5.85 18.10 -10.46
CA LYS A 150 -5.49 16.80 -11.05
C LYS A 150 -4.29 16.14 -10.34
N LYS A 151 -4.18 16.35 -9.02
CA LYS A 151 -3.18 15.70 -8.17
C LYS A 151 -3.77 14.47 -7.49
N SER A 152 -2.92 13.50 -7.19
CA SER A 152 -3.29 12.35 -6.37
C SER A 152 -3.17 12.73 -4.90
N GLY A 153 -4.31 12.73 -4.20
CA GLY A 153 -4.37 12.93 -2.76
C GLY A 153 -3.76 11.77 -2.00
N CYS A 154 -2.98 12.05 -0.96
CA CYS A 154 -2.46 11.07 -0.02
C CYS A 154 -2.94 11.40 1.41
N TRP A 155 -3.39 10.37 2.14
CA TRP A 155 -3.70 10.45 3.56
C TRP A 155 -3.14 9.22 4.28
N PHE A 156 -2.53 9.43 5.44
CA PHE A 156 -2.05 8.37 6.32
C PHE A 156 -3.19 7.63 7.03
N SER A 157 -3.11 6.31 6.98
CA SER A 157 -3.93 5.39 7.74
C SER A 157 -3.04 4.56 8.66
N PHE A 158 -3.51 4.31 9.88
CA PHE A 158 -2.89 3.41 10.84
C PHE A 158 -3.75 2.15 10.89
N SER A 159 -3.25 1.03 10.33
CA SER A 159 -4.04 -0.22 10.28
C SER A 159 -4.16 -0.90 11.64
N GLU A 160 -3.26 -0.60 12.58
CA GLU A 160 -3.24 -1.19 13.91
C GLU A 160 -3.17 -0.12 15.00
N PHE A 161 -4.11 -0.16 15.94
CA PHE A 161 -4.18 0.79 17.06
C PHE A 161 -2.97 0.71 18.01
N THR A 162 -2.32 -0.46 18.08
CA THR A 162 -1.14 -0.69 18.95
C THR A 162 0.04 0.22 18.60
N ALA A 163 0.10 0.76 17.37
CA ALA A 163 1.15 1.67 16.93
C ALA A 163 1.16 3.00 17.72
N CYS A 164 0.04 3.41 18.32
CA CYS A 164 -0.06 4.67 19.05
C CYS A 164 0.63 4.65 20.42
N GLY A 165 1.27 3.54 20.83
CA GLY A 165 1.99 3.47 22.11
C GLY A 165 1.09 3.61 23.34
N VAL A 166 -0.23 3.62 23.16
CA VAL A 166 -1.22 3.60 24.24
C VAL A 166 -1.11 2.21 24.88
N ARG A 167 -0.29 2.11 25.93
CA ARG A 167 -0.35 0.97 26.83
C ARG A 167 -1.73 0.97 27.47
N TYR A 168 -2.66 0.19 26.94
CA TYR A 168 -3.80 -0.24 27.73
C TYR A 168 -3.22 -1.02 28.92
N LYS A 169 -3.07 -0.35 30.06
CA LYS A 169 -3.06 -1.05 31.33
C LYS A 169 -4.45 -1.68 31.42
N ALA A 170 -4.57 -2.93 31.00
CA ALA A 170 -5.65 -3.79 31.44
C ALA A 170 -5.49 -3.89 32.96
N SER A 171 -6.11 -2.96 33.69
CA SER A 171 -6.26 -3.07 35.12
C SER A 171 -7.02 -4.37 35.34
N ARG A 172 -6.30 -5.40 35.80
CA ARG A 172 -6.89 -6.57 36.44
C ARG A 172 -7.68 -6.06 37.64
N TYR A 173 -8.94 -5.74 37.43
CA TYR A 173 -9.96 -5.86 38.46
C TYR A 173 -10.45 -7.31 38.37
N LEU A 174 -9.65 -8.22 38.92
CA LEU A 174 -10.16 -9.49 39.42
C LEU A 174 -10.68 -9.17 40.82
N LEU A 175 -12.00 -9.02 40.92
CA LEU A 175 -12.75 -9.15 42.16
C LEU A 175 -12.81 -10.62 42.55
#